data_AF-A0AAV2M0S8-F1
#
_entry.id   AF-A0AAV2M0S8-F1
#
_cell.length_a   1.000
_cell.length_b   1.000
_cell.length_c   1.000
_cell.angle_alpha   90.00
_cell.angle_beta   90.00
_cell.angle_gamma   90.00
#
_symmetry.space_group_name_H-M   'P 1'
#
loop_
_entity.id
_entity.type
_entity.pdbx_description
1 polymer ?
#
loop_
_entity_poly.entity_id
_entity_poly.type
_entity_poly.pdbx_seq_one_letter_code
_entity_poly.pdbx_strand_id
1 'polypeptide(L)'
;MGALLQHGSPVSTTVDFVLELTMASSSVRSAPERAADPSKDVKTHFRVCRFIMEAGVKLGMRSVPVATACTLYHRFCARVDIHAYEPFLVATSCIYLAGKVEEQHLRTRDIINVSHRYFRSGSTPLDCDQDFWDLRDSVVQCELLILRQLNFHVSFEHPHKFLLHYLLSVHALLNRHAWARSPVAETSWALLRDCYHGDMCIRHAPQHLAIAAVYLALHSYGVELPRGDKEWWQVLSSDVTRDHIDAVISDLLQLYDLEAKCI
;
A
#
# COMPACT_ATOMS: atom_id res chain seq x y z
N MET A 1 11.15 -63.21 14.85
CA MET A 1 9.83 -62.64 15.20
C MET A 1 10.09 -61.19 15.59
N GLY A 2 10.04 -60.21 14.67
CA GLY A 2 8.84 -59.65 14.02
C GLY A 2 8.28 -58.54 14.94
N ALA A 3 7.88 -57.32 14.55
CA ALA A 3 7.78 -56.56 13.30
C ALA A 3 7.62 -55.06 13.72
N LEU A 4 8.34 -54.09 13.13
CA LEU A 4 7.91 -53.04 12.18
C LEU A 4 6.63 -52.21 12.49
N LEU A 5 6.88 -50.89 12.65
CA LEU A 5 6.22 -49.71 12.06
C LEU A 5 4.74 -49.39 12.34
N GLN A 6 4.49 -48.17 12.84
CA GLN A 6 4.08 -47.04 11.96
C GLN A 6 4.18 -45.68 12.67
N HIS A 7 5.04 -44.82 12.11
CA HIS A 7 5.00 -43.36 12.25
C HIS A 7 3.87 -42.82 11.37
N GLY A 8 3.01 -41.95 11.91
CA GLY A 8 2.15 -41.07 11.14
C GLY A 8 2.60 -39.62 11.33
N SER A 9 3.30 -39.08 10.33
CA SER A 9 3.70 -37.68 10.26
C SER A 9 2.62 -36.83 9.57
N PRO A 10 2.40 -35.57 9.97
CA PRO A 10 1.54 -34.64 9.24
C PRO A 10 2.37 -33.93 8.17
N VAL A 11 2.55 -34.54 6.98
CA VAL A 11 3.33 -33.96 5.86
C VAL A 11 2.42 -33.46 4.72
N SER A 12 1.12 -33.31 4.93
CA SER A 12 0.18 -33.10 3.81
C SER A 12 -0.17 -31.64 3.49
N THR A 13 0.24 -30.62 4.24
CA THR A 13 -0.31 -29.25 4.07
C THR A 13 0.63 -28.22 3.43
N THR A 14 1.94 -28.50 3.35
CA THR A 14 2.91 -27.57 2.72
C THR A 14 3.00 -27.79 1.21
N VAL A 15 2.83 -29.04 0.77
CA VAL A 15 2.83 -29.40 -0.65
C VAL A 15 1.66 -28.76 -1.39
N ASP A 16 0.51 -28.56 -0.72
CA ASP A 16 -0.65 -27.89 -1.30
C ASP A 16 -0.39 -26.39 -1.54
N PHE A 17 0.37 -25.70 -0.68
CA PHE A 17 0.69 -24.28 -0.87
C PHE A 17 1.65 -24.06 -2.04
N VAL A 18 2.69 -24.90 -2.15
CA VAL A 18 3.63 -24.84 -3.28
C VAL A 18 2.96 -25.33 -4.57
N LEU A 19 2.10 -26.35 -4.55
CA LEU A 19 1.33 -26.72 -5.75
C LEU A 19 0.34 -25.64 -6.17
N GLU A 20 -0.31 -24.92 -5.25
CA GLU A 20 -1.24 -23.84 -5.56
C GLU A 20 -0.51 -22.62 -6.17
N LEU A 21 0.72 -22.33 -5.70
CA LEU A 21 1.62 -21.31 -6.27
C LEU A 21 2.28 -21.74 -7.60
N THR A 22 2.59 -23.02 -7.79
CA THR A 22 3.37 -23.51 -8.95
C THR A 22 2.48 -24.01 -10.10
N MET A 23 1.29 -24.57 -9.83
CA MET A 23 0.34 -25.02 -10.86
C MET A 23 -0.27 -23.85 -11.66
N ALA A 24 -0.25 -22.63 -11.13
CA ALA A 24 -0.68 -21.42 -11.85
C ALA A 24 0.29 -21.00 -12.97
N SER A 25 1.51 -21.57 -13.01
CA SER A 25 2.54 -21.19 -13.99
C SER A 25 2.53 -22.00 -15.31
N SER A 26 1.65 -23.01 -15.47
CA SER A 26 1.74 -23.97 -16.60
C SER A 26 0.47 -24.18 -17.44
N SER A 27 -0.49 -23.26 -17.44
CA SER A 27 -1.64 -23.37 -18.36
C SER A 27 -2.14 -22.01 -18.84
N VAL A 28 -1.55 -21.51 -19.94
CA VAL A 28 -2.25 -20.58 -20.83
C VAL A 28 -3.36 -21.39 -21.51
N ARG A 29 -4.50 -21.52 -20.83
CA ARG A 29 -5.74 -22.03 -21.43
C ARG A 29 -6.81 -20.97 -21.26
N SER A 30 -7.21 -20.40 -22.40
CA SER A 30 -8.38 -19.57 -22.57
C SER A 30 -9.63 -20.27 -22.01
N ALA A 31 -10.26 -19.69 -20.99
CA ALA A 31 -11.56 -20.10 -20.45
C ALA A 31 -12.24 -18.92 -19.72
N PRO A 32 -13.58 -18.93 -19.56
CA PRO A 32 -14.49 -17.86 -19.98
C PRO A 32 -14.60 -16.71 -18.98
N GLU A 33 -15.02 -15.54 -19.48
CA GLU A 33 -15.42 -14.35 -18.74
C GLU A 33 -16.45 -14.71 -17.64
N ARG A 34 -15.98 -15.05 -16.45
CA ARG A 34 -16.78 -14.92 -15.23
C ARG A 34 -16.91 -13.43 -14.98
N ALA A 35 -18.11 -12.89 -15.10
CA ALA A 35 -18.43 -11.52 -14.72
C ALA A 35 -17.84 -11.23 -13.33
N ALA A 36 -16.71 -10.53 -13.31
CA ALA A 36 -16.01 -10.14 -12.10
C ALA A 36 -16.96 -9.22 -11.33
N ASP A 37 -17.23 -9.54 -10.07
CA ASP A 37 -18.01 -8.67 -9.20
C ASP A 37 -17.08 -7.55 -8.74
N PRO A 38 -17.24 -6.32 -9.24
CA PRO A 38 -16.31 -5.22 -8.96
C PRO A 38 -16.20 -4.92 -7.46
N SER A 39 -17.21 -5.31 -6.67
CA SER A 39 -17.19 -5.15 -5.22
C SER A 39 -16.17 -6.08 -4.54
N LYS A 40 -15.91 -7.27 -5.08
CA LYS A 40 -14.91 -8.21 -4.52
C LYS A 40 -13.48 -7.76 -4.82
N ASP A 41 -13.27 -7.15 -5.97
CA ASP A 41 -11.96 -6.66 -6.38
C ASP A 41 -11.53 -5.47 -5.51
N VAL A 42 -12.44 -4.53 -5.25
CA VAL A 42 -12.19 -3.41 -4.32
C VAL A 42 -11.81 -3.88 -2.92
N LYS A 43 -12.52 -4.88 -2.38
CA LYS A 43 -12.18 -5.46 -1.06
C LYS A 43 -10.81 -6.14 -1.07
N THR A 44 -10.47 -6.80 -2.16
CA THR A 44 -9.17 -7.49 -2.32
C THR A 44 -8.04 -6.46 -2.36
N HIS A 45 -8.16 -5.41 -3.18
CA HIS A 45 -7.19 -4.31 -3.23
C HIS A 45 -6.99 -3.66 -1.87
N PHE A 46 -8.07 -3.35 -1.16
CA PHE A 46 -7.99 -2.77 0.18
C PHE A 46 -7.18 -3.65 1.15
N ARG A 47 -7.45 -4.96 1.16
CA ARG A 47 -6.72 -5.93 2.00
C ARG A 47 -5.25 -6.03 1.62
N VAL A 48 -4.93 -5.97 0.33
CA VAL A 48 -3.56 -6.04 -0.16
C VAL A 48 -2.78 -4.76 0.18
N CYS A 49 -3.37 -3.58 -0.01
CA CYS A 49 -2.74 -2.32 0.41
C CYS A 49 -2.53 -2.27 1.93
N ARG A 50 -3.51 -2.76 2.70
CA ARG A 50 -3.37 -2.91 4.15
C ARG A 50 -2.22 -3.86 4.51
N PHE A 51 -2.08 -4.97 3.81
CA PHE A 51 -0.93 -5.86 3.95
C PHE A 51 0.40 -5.11 3.69
N ILE A 52 0.50 -4.33 2.60
CA ILE A 52 1.71 -3.55 2.28
C ILE A 52 2.07 -2.60 3.42
N MET A 53 1.09 -1.89 3.97
CA MET A 53 1.32 -0.96 5.08
C MET A 53 1.74 -1.67 6.37
N GLU A 54 1.04 -2.73 6.75
CA GLU A 54 1.37 -3.50 7.96
C GLU A 54 2.74 -4.19 7.84
N ALA A 55 3.05 -4.75 6.67
CA ALA A 55 4.35 -5.32 6.38
C ALA A 55 5.45 -4.25 6.42
N GLY A 56 5.19 -3.07 5.84
CA GLY A 56 6.10 -1.93 5.88
C GLY A 56 6.44 -1.50 7.31
N VAL A 57 5.44 -1.41 8.18
CA VAL A 57 5.67 -1.11 9.61
C VAL A 57 6.51 -2.20 10.29
N LYS A 58 6.20 -3.49 10.05
CA LYS A 58 6.95 -4.63 10.62
C LYS A 58 8.40 -4.68 10.13
N LEU A 59 8.66 -4.22 8.91
CA LEU A 59 9.99 -4.16 8.29
C LEU A 59 10.77 -2.88 8.66
N GLY A 60 10.17 -1.96 9.41
CA GLY A 60 10.79 -0.67 9.73
C GLY A 60 10.98 0.24 8.51
N MET A 61 10.09 0.13 7.52
CA MET A 61 10.11 0.99 6.33
C MET A 61 9.73 2.43 6.67
N ARG A 62 10.42 3.39 6.05
CA ARG A 62 10.02 4.80 6.09
C ARG A 62 8.73 4.99 5.28
N SER A 63 8.00 6.08 5.53
CA SER A 63 6.71 6.33 4.87
C SER A 63 6.80 6.43 3.35
N VAL A 64 7.91 6.98 2.81
CA VAL A 64 8.11 7.12 1.36
C VAL A 64 8.23 5.74 0.67
N PRO A 65 9.12 4.81 1.10
CA PRO A 65 9.14 3.42 0.59
C PRO A 65 7.80 2.69 0.67
N VAL A 66 7.03 2.85 1.75
CA VAL A 66 5.70 2.22 1.86
C VAL A 66 4.74 2.80 0.82
N ALA A 67 4.76 4.12 0.62
CA ALA A 67 3.97 4.80 -0.39
C ALA A 67 4.38 4.42 -1.82
N THR A 68 5.69 4.26 -2.08
CA THR A 68 6.21 3.72 -3.35
C THR A 68 5.67 2.32 -3.58
N ALA A 69 5.70 1.44 -2.59
CA ALA A 69 5.14 0.09 -2.71
C ALA A 69 3.64 0.09 -3.03
N CYS A 70 2.84 0.91 -2.34
CA CYS A 70 1.40 1.04 -2.62
C CYS A 70 1.15 1.60 -4.04
N THR A 71 1.92 2.61 -4.45
CA THR A 71 1.78 3.23 -5.79
C THR A 71 2.17 2.26 -6.91
N LEU A 72 3.22 1.46 -6.70
CA LEU A 72 3.60 0.39 -7.63
C LEU A 72 2.46 -0.62 -7.80
N TYR A 73 1.87 -1.07 -6.70
CA TYR A 73 0.77 -2.03 -6.70
C TYR A 73 -0.44 -1.49 -7.47
N HIS A 74 -0.90 -0.28 -7.14
CA HIS A 74 -2.05 0.33 -7.81
C HIS A 74 -1.79 0.54 -9.32
N ARG A 75 -0.59 1.00 -9.69
CA ARG A 75 -0.25 1.23 -11.11
C ARG A 75 -0.13 -0.08 -11.89
N PHE A 76 0.32 -1.14 -11.23
CA PHE A 76 0.38 -2.47 -11.81
C PHE A 76 -1.03 -3.02 -12.06
N CYS A 77 -1.91 -2.95 -11.05
CA CYS A 77 -3.30 -3.39 -11.16
C CYS A 77 -4.09 -2.62 -12.22
N ALA A 78 -3.75 -1.36 -12.47
CA ALA A 78 -4.37 -0.57 -13.53
C ALA A 78 -3.98 -1.00 -14.97
N ARG A 79 -2.93 -1.81 -15.15
CA ARG A 79 -2.41 -2.22 -16.48
C ARG A 79 -2.65 -3.68 -16.81
N VAL A 80 -2.92 -4.50 -15.82
CA VAL A 80 -2.89 -5.95 -15.91
C VAL A 80 -4.17 -6.53 -15.31
N ASP A 81 -4.65 -7.63 -15.86
CA ASP A 81 -5.73 -8.39 -15.24
C ASP A 81 -5.26 -8.98 -13.90
N ILE A 82 -5.89 -8.52 -12.82
CA ILE A 82 -5.55 -8.86 -11.44
C ILE A 82 -5.82 -10.33 -11.14
N HIS A 83 -6.76 -10.98 -11.86
CA HIS A 83 -7.07 -12.39 -11.65
C HIS A 83 -6.01 -13.34 -12.20
N ALA A 84 -5.11 -12.86 -13.06
CA ALA A 84 -4.02 -13.65 -13.60
C ALA A 84 -2.84 -13.80 -12.64
N TYR A 85 -2.81 -13.05 -11.53
CA TYR A 85 -1.68 -13.01 -10.59
C TYR A 85 -2.16 -13.15 -9.16
N GLU A 86 -1.31 -13.72 -8.30
CA GLU A 86 -1.57 -13.74 -6.87
C GLU A 86 -1.32 -12.34 -6.26
N PRO A 87 -2.34 -11.65 -5.71
CA PRO A 87 -2.20 -10.24 -5.31
C PRO A 87 -1.17 -10.01 -4.21
N PHE A 88 -0.98 -10.99 -3.32
CA PHE A 88 -0.03 -10.89 -2.22
C PHE A 88 1.42 -11.12 -2.65
N LEU A 89 1.66 -11.99 -3.63
CA LEU A 89 2.97 -12.10 -4.27
C LEU A 89 3.37 -10.78 -4.94
N VAL A 90 2.43 -10.18 -5.69
CA VAL A 90 2.64 -8.84 -6.29
C VAL A 90 2.97 -7.81 -5.22
N ALA A 91 2.22 -7.77 -4.12
CA ALA A 91 2.46 -6.84 -3.02
C ALA A 91 3.83 -7.03 -2.35
N THR A 92 4.24 -8.27 -2.08
CA THR A 92 5.57 -8.59 -1.55
C THR A 92 6.67 -8.15 -2.52
N SER A 93 6.48 -8.36 -3.82
CA SER A 93 7.40 -7.86 -4.85
C SER A 93 7.42 -6.33 -4.95
N CYS A 94 6.28 -5.65 -4.76
CA CYS A 94 6.22 -4.18 -4.69
C CYS A 94 7.01 -3.64 -3.49
N ILE A 95 6.92 -4.28 -2.32
CA ILE A 95 7.74 -3.94 -1.13
C ILE A 95 9.23 -4.12 -1.43
N TYR A 96 9.58 -5.26 -2.02
CA TYR A 96 10.97 -5.58 -2.38
C TYR A 96 11.54 -4.57 -3.39
N LEU A 97 10.76 -4.20 -4.40
CA LEU A 97 11.15 -3.19 -5.39
C LEU A 97 11.25 -1.79 -4.78
N ALA A 98 10.27 -1.38 -3.97
CA ALA A 98 10.25 -0.06 -3.34
C ALA A 98 11.46 0.18 -2.41
N GLY A 99 11.88 -0.84 -1.67
CA GLY A 99 13.11 -0.77 -0.87
C GLY A 99 14.35 -0.47 -1.72
N LYS A 100 14.43 -1.04 -2.93
CA LYS A 100 15.52 -0.75 -3.87
C LYS A 100 15.40 0.65 -4.48
N VAL A 101 14.22 1.02 -4.98
CA VAL A 101 13.98 2.32 -5.63
C VAL A 101 14.25 3.50 -4.70
N GLU A 102 13.87 3.38 -3.43
CA GLU A 102 14.04 4.43 -2.41
C GLU A 102 15.34 4.27 -1.59
N GLU A 103 16.24 3.38 -2.02
CA GLU A 103 17.53 3.13 -1.37
C GLU A 103 17.44 2.81 0.13
N GLN A 104 16.37 2.09 0.53
CA GLN A 104 16.23 1.50 1.86
C GLN A 104 16.54 0.00 1.80
N HIS A 105 17.72 -0.39 2.28
CA HIS A 105 18.14 -1.79 2.31
C HIS A 105 17.26 -2.63 3.25
N LEU A 106 16.46 -3.52 2.66
CA LEU A 106 15.66 -4.53 3.36
C LEU A 106 16.20 -5.91 3.01
N ARG A 107 16.36 -6.79 4.01
CA ARG A 107 16.79 -8.16 3.75
C ARG A 107 15.64 -8.94 3.13
N THR A 108 15.88 -9.59 1.99
CA THR A 108 14.87 -10.41 1.30
C THR A 108 14.24 -11.46 2.22
N ARG A 109 15.06 -12.06 3.10
CA ARG A 109 14.57 -13.01 4.12
C ARG A 109 13.54 -12.40 5.07
N ASP A 110 13.75 -11.16 5.50
CA ASP A 110 12.84 -10.49 6.43
C ASP A 110 11.52 -10.14 5.74
N ILE A 111 11.57 -9.71 4.47
CA ILE A 111 10.39 -9.45 3.63
C ILE A 111 9.54 -10.72 3.47
N ILE A 112 10.18 -11.84 3.12
CA ILE A 112 9.51 -13.13 2.94
C ILE A 112 8.91 -13.61 4.27
N ASN A 113 9.65 -13.52 5.36
CA ASN A 113 9.17 -13.93 6.68
C ASN A 113 7.98 -13.10 7.17
N VAL A 114 8.01 -11.77 6.95
CA VAL A 114 6.89 -10.89 7.30
C VAL A 114 5.66 -11.23 6.46
N SER A 115 5.84 -11.50 5.17
CA SER A 115 4.77 -11.91 4.25
C SER A 115 4.17 -13.25 4.68
N HIS A 116 4.99 -14.27 4.93
CA HIS A 116 4.54 -15.58 5.37
C HIS A 116 3.80 -15.53 6.72
N ARG A 117 4.33 -14.80 7.70
CA ARG A 117 3.70 -14.63 9.02
C ARG A 117 2.38 -13.86 8.96
N TYR A 118 2.18 -13.02 7.94
CA TYR A 118 0.91 -12.32 7.75
C TYR A 118 -0.24 -13.30 7.42
N PHE A 119 0.01 -14.29 6.55
CA PHE A 119 -1.00 -15.30 6.19
C PHE A 119 -1.13 -16.43 7.22
N ARG A 120 -0.03 -16.76 7.91
CA ARG A 120 0.00 -17.81 8.93
C ARG A 120 0.31 -17.21 10.29
N SER A 121 -0.71 -16.59 10.89
CA SER A 121 -0.60 -16.03 12.25
C SER A 121 -0.18 -17.12 13.24
N GLY A 122 1.02 -16.97 13.81
CA GLY A 122 1.58 -17.91 14.79
C GLY A 122 2.54 -18.96 14.24
N SER A 123 2.84 -18.98 12.93
CA SER A 123 3.86 -19.89 12.39
C SER A 123 5.27 -19.48 12.83
N THR A 124 6.16 -20.47 13.00
CA THR A 124 7.59 -20.23 13.10
C THR A 124 8.10 -19.52 11.84
N PRO A 125 9.22 -18.79 11.92
CA PRO A 125 9.91 -18.32 10.72
C PRO A 125 10.12 -19.47 9.75
N LEU A 126 10.03 -19.21 8.44
CA LEU A 126 10.31 -20.24 7.44
C LEU A 126 11.75 -20.72 7.63
N ASP A 127 11.91 -22.03 7.72
CA ASP A 127 13.23 -22.64 7.64
C ASP A 127 13.83 -22.35 6.27
N CYS A 128 15.17 -22.31 6.17
CA CYS A 128 15.87 -21.93 4.94
C CYS A 128 15.90 -23.08 3.92
N ASP A 129 14.72 -23.65 3.66
CA ASP A 129 14.50 -24.84 2.86
C ASP A 129 14.16 -24.48 1.41
N GLN A 130 13.89 -25.49 0.58
CA GLN A 130 13.57 -25.32 -0.85
C GLN A 130 12.42 -24.33 -1.08
N ASP A 131 11.36 -24.39 -0.27
CA ASP A 131 10.19 -23.52 -0.37
C ASP A 131 10.54 -22.03 -0.22
N PHE A 132 11.55 -21.71 0.62
CA PHE A 132 12.03 -20.33 0.78
C PHE A 132 12.72 -19.83 -0.49
N TRP A 133 13.53 -20.68 -1.12
CA TRP A 133 14.24 -20.34 -2.35
C TRP A 133 13.26 -20.19 -3.52
N ASP A 134 12.27 -21.07 -3.63
CA ASP A 134 11.24 -21.00 -4.68
C ASP A 134 10.37 -19.74 -4.54
N LEU A 135 9.99 -19.38 -3.30
CA LEU A 135 9.25 -18.13 -3.04
C LEU A 135 10.11 -16.90 -3.32
N ARG A 136 11.40 -16.92 -2.94
CA ARG A 136 12.34 -15.84 -3.28
C ARG A 136 12.42 -15.66 -4.79
N ASP A 137 12.57 -16.74 -5.54
CA ASP A 137 12.68 -16.69 -7.00
C ASP A 137 11.38 -16.17 -7.61
N SER A 138 10.22 -16.58 -7.09
CA SER A 138 8.91 -16.05 -7.49
C SER A 138 8.80 -14.54 -7.25
N VAL A 139 9.27 -14.03 -6.10
CA VAL A 139 9.30 -12.59 -5.79
C VAL A 139 10.18 -11.82 -6.78
N VAL A 140 11.34 -12.37 -7.13
CA VAL A 140 12.27 -11.75 -8.11
C VAL A 140 11.69 -11.77 -9.52
N GLN A 141 11.04 -12.86 -9.94
CA GLN A 141 10.38 -12.91 -11.25
C GLN A 141 9.20 -11.94 -11.33
N CYS A 142 8.39 -11.86 -10.28
CA CYS A 142 7.27 -10.92 -10.21
C CYS A 142 7.76 -9.46 -10.18
N GLU A 143 8.91 -9.17 -9.55
CA GLU A 143 9.53 -7.84 -9.63
C GLU A 143 9.87 -7.46 -11.08
N LEU A 144 10.53 -8.35 -11.83
CA LEU A 144 10.86 -8.10 -13.24
C LEU A 144 9.60 -7.88 -14.08
N LEU A 145 8.52 -8.60 -13.76
CA LEU A 145 7.22 -8.42 -14.40
C LEU A 145 6.62 -7.04 -14.09
N ILE A 146 6.63 -6.59 -12.83
CA ILE A 146 6.18 -5.24 -12.44
C ILE A 146 6.97 -4.18 -13.20
N LEU A 147 8.31 -4.30 -13.25
CA LEU A 147 9.17 -3.34 -13.96
C LEU A 147 8.82 -3.24 -15.45
N ARG A 148 8.60 -4.38 -16.11
CA ARG A 148 8.20 -4.43 -17.53
C ARG A 148 6.84 -3.80 -17.76
N GLN A 149 5.84 -4.14 -16.95
CA GLN A 149 4.49 -3.58 -17.07
C GLN A 149 4.47 -2.08 -16.77
N LEU A 150 5.37 -1.60 -15.91
CA LEU A 150 5.53 -0.19 -15.59
C LEU A 150 6.43 0.58 -16.57
N ASN A 151 6.99 -0.05 -17.59
CA ASN A 151 8.00 0.53 -18.50
C ASN A 151 9.18 1.15 -17.73
N PHE A 152 9.59 0.54 -16.61
CA PHE A 152 10.63 1.03 -15.71
C PHE A 152 10.36 2.43 -15.12
N HIS A 153 9.14 2.95 -15.22
CA HIS A 153 8.72 4.18 -14.54
C HIS A 153 8.31 3.88 -13.10
N VAL A 154 9.32 3.76 -12.24
CA VAL A 154 9.18 3.40 -10.81
C VAL A 154 9.54 4.52 -9.84
N SER A 155 10.03 5.66 -10.34
CA SER A 155 10.22 6.88 -9.54
C SER A 155 8.92 7.67 -9.52
N PHE A 156 8.42 7.98 -8.32
CA PHE A 156 7.18 8.73 -8.13
C PHE A 156 7.41 9.95 -7.26
N GLU A 157 6.69 11.02 -7.57
CA GLU A 157 6.63 12.17 -6.68
C GLU A 157 5.54 11.94 -5.63
N HIS A 158 5.95 11.91 -4.36
CA HIS A 158 5.04 11.61 -3.26
C HIS A 158 4.50 12.88 -2.58
N PRO A 159 3.22 12.86 -2.14
CA PRO A 159 2.60 13.96 -1.39
C PRO A 159 3.30 14.31 -0.08
N HIS A 160 4.10 13.39 0.50
CA HIS A 160 4.81 13.59 1.77
C HIS A 160 5.70 14.85 1.78
N LYS A 161 6.39 15.14 0.67
CA LYS A 161 7.24 16.32 0.56
C LYS A 161 6.42 17.60 0.64
N PHE A 162 5.33 17.66 -0.14
CA PHE A 162 4.41 18.80 -0.16
C PHE A 162 3.73 18.99 1.19
N LEU A 163 3.30 17.90 1.82
CA LEU A 163 2.67 17.93 3.14
C LEU A 163 3.57 18.61 4.18
N LEU A 164 4.87 18.27 4.21
CA LEU A 164 5.82 18.91 5.12
C LEU A 164 5.95 20.42 4.86
N HIS A 165 6.05 20.83 3.59
CA HIS A 165 6.12 22.25 3.21
C HIS A 165 4.85 23.02 3.62
N TYR A 166 3.67 22.41 3.42
CA TYR A 166 2.39 23.02 3.76
C TYR A 166 2.20 23.10 5.28
N LEU A 167 2.54 22.05 6.03
CA LEU A 167 2.49 22.07 7.49
C LEU A 167 3.42 23.12 8.10
N LEU A 168 4.64 23.29 7.56
CA LEU A 168 5.55 24.36 8.00
C LEU A 168 4.94 25.75 7.77
N SER A 169 4.32 25.94 6.61
CA SER A 169 3.69 27.22 6.24
C SER A 169 2.49 27.52 7.15
N VAL A 170 1.64 26.52 7.39
CA VAL A 170 0.48 26.62 8.29
C VAL A 170 0.92 26.85 9.74
N HIS A 171 1.99 26.19 10.19
CA HIS A 171 2.55 26.42 11.52
C HIS A 171 3.00 27.87 11.72
N ALA A 172 3.62 28.49 10.71
CA ALA A 172 4.03 29.89 10.77
C ALA A 172 2.85 30.87 10.81
N LEU A 173 1.69 30.49 10.28
CA LEU A 173 0.46 31.30 10.27
C LEU A 173 -0.39 31.15 11.53
N LEU A 174 -0.16 30.10 12.32
CA LEU A 174 -0.96 29.78 13.51
C LEU A 174 -0.29 30.23 14.81
N ASN A 175 -1.13 30.58 15.79
CA ASN A 175 -0.66 30.86 17.15
C ASN A 175 -0.04 29.60 17.77
N ARG A 176 1.10 29.75 18.46
CA ARG A 176 1.79 28.64 19.17
C ARG A 176 0.86 27.80 20.06
N HIS A 177 -0.11 28.45 20.70
CA HIS A 177 -1.07 27.80 21.61
C HIS A 177 -2.20 27.06 20.87
N ALA A 178 -2.53 27.46 19.64
CA ALA A 178 -3.50 26.75 18.80
C ALA A 178 -2.86 25.49 18.21
N TRP A 179 -1.61 25.62 17.71
CA TRP A 179 -0.84 24.50 17.19
C TRP A 179 -0.55 23.43 18.24
N ALA A 180 -0.12 23.82 19.45
CA ALA A 180 0.18 22.86 20.52
C ALA A 180 -1.05 22.07 21.01
N ARG A 181 -2.27 22.60 20.82
CA ARG A 181 -3.52 21.96 21.25
C ARG A 181 -4.17 21.10 20.17
N SER A 182 -3.77 21.25 18.92
CA SER A 182 -4.37 20.55 17.78
C SER A 182 -3.27 19.74 17.08
N PRO A 183 -3.34 18.40 17.09
CA PRO A 183 -2.35 17.56 16.43
C PRO A 183 -2.56 17.55 14.90
N VAL A 184 -2.69 18.73 14.27
CA VAL A 184 -2.97 18.90 12.84
C VAL A 184 -1.93 18.16 11.99
N ALA A 185 -0.66 18.23 12.35
CA ALA A 185 0.41 17.55 11.63
C ALA A 185 0.28 16.02 11.65
N GLU A 186 0.02 15.45 12.83
CA GLU A 186 -0.13 13.99 13.00
C GLU A 186 -1.38 13.49 12.27
N THR A 187 -2.50 14.22 12.40
CA THR A 187 -3.75 13.88 11.71
C THR A 187 -3.61 14.02 10.20
N SER A 188 -2.98 15.08 9.70
CA SER A 188 -2.73 15.21 8.25
C SER A 188 -1.86 14.08 7.72
N TRP A 189 -0.87 13.62 8.50
CA TRP A 189 -0.03 12.50 8.12
C TRP A 189 -0.78 11.16 8.14
N ALA A 190 -1.68 10.97 9.10
CA ALA A 190 -2.56 9.80 9.18
C ALA A 190 -3.54 9.77 7.98
N LEU A 191 -4.24 10.88 7.73
CA LEU A 191 -5.13 11.01 6.57
C LEU A 191 -4.39 10.75 5.26
N LEU A 192 -3.16 11.26 5.11
CA LEU A 192 -2.36 11.02 3.93
C LEU A 192 -1.97 9.53 3.77
N ARG A 193 -1.66 8.85 4.89
CA ARG A 193 -1.40 7.41 4.87
C ARG A 193 -2.63 6.66 4.38
N ASP A 194 -3.81 7.06 4.87
CA ASP A 194 -5.06 6.39 4.54
C ASP A 194 -5.37 6.47 3.03
N CYS A 195 -5.02 7.59 2.38
CA CYS A 195 -5.16 7.75 0.94
C CYS A 195 -4.50 6.63 0.11
N TYR A 196 -3.45 5.97 0.62
CA TYR A 196 -2.76 4.89 -0.11
C TYR A 196 -3.48 3.53 -0.03
N HIS A 197 -4.48 3.37 0.84
CA HIS A 197 -5.34 2.17 0.81
C HIS A 197 -6.23 2.14 -0.44
N GLY A 198 -6.56 3.32 -0.98
CA GLY A 198 -7.25 3.48 -2.26
C GLY A 198 -6.30 3.84 -3.39
N ASP A 199 -6.86 3.95 -4.59
CA ASP A 199 -6.15 4.36 -5.82
C ASP A 199 -5.97 5.89 -5.95
N MET A 200 -6.24 6.63 -4.87
CA MET A 200 -6.17 8.10 -4.83
C MET A 200 -4.79 8.64 -5.21
N CYS A 201 -3.72 7.88 -4.94
CA CYS A 201 -2.35 8.24 -5.33
C CYS A 201 -2.11 8.25 -6.85
N ILE A 202 -3.00 7.64 -7.64
CA ILE A 202 -2.94 7.64 -9.10
C ILE A 202 -3.93 8.66 -9.68
N ARG A 203 -5.11 8.79 -9.08
CA ARG A 203 -6.18 9.65 -9.60
C ARG A 203 -5.93 11.14 -9.35
N HIS A 204 -5.26 11.48 -8.24
CA HIS A 204 -5.04 12.86 -7.83
C HIS A 204 -3.57 13.23 -7.83
N ALA A 205 -3.29 14.50 -8.13
CA ALA A 205 -1.93 15.04 -8.04
C ALA A 205 -1.45 15.04 -6.58
N PRO A 206 -0.14 14.82 -6.34
CA PRO A 206 0.41 14.74 -4.98
C PRO A 206 0.22 16.04 -4.18
N GLN A 207 0.21 17.20 -4.85
CA GLN A 207 -0.09 18.49 -4.21
C GLN A 207 -1.53 18.54 -3.70
N HIS A 208 -2.49 18.04 -4.47
CA HIS A 208 -3.91 18.04 -4.11
C HIS A 208 -4.17 17.16 -2.90
N LEU A 209 -3.57 15.96 -2.86
CA LEU A 209 -3.66 15.04 -1.72
C LEU A 209 -3.11 15.66 -0.43
N ALA A 210 -1.94 16.32 -0.52
CA ALA A 210 -1.32 16.96 0.63
C ALA A 210 -2.16 18.13 1.17
N ILE A 211 -2.70 18.99 0.29
CA ILE A 211 -3.56 20.10 0.70
C ILE A 211 -4.87 19.59 1.29
N ALA A 212 -5.51 18.60 0.66
CA ALA A 212 -6.76 18.03 1.14
C ALA A 212 -6.61 17.40 2.53
N ALA A 213 -5.51 16.69 2.79
CA ALA A 213 -5.20 16.13 4.11
C ALA A 213 -5.06 17.23 5.18
N VAL A 214 -4.35 18.33 4.88
CA VAL A 214 -4.20 19.47 5.80
C VAL A 214 -5.54 20.19 6.01
N TYR A 215 -6.30 20.42 4.93
CA TYR A 215 -7.60 21.07 4.99
C TYR A 215 -8.57 20.29 5.88
N LEU A 216 -8.66 18.97 5.69
CA LEU A 216 -9.53 18.12 6.49
C LEU A 216 -9.09 18.08 7.96
N ALA A 217 -7.77 18.01 8.22
CA ALA A 217 -7.25 18.06 9.59
C ALA A 217 -7.57 19.40 10.28
N LEU A 218 -7.35 20.53 9.61
CA LEU A 218 -7.70 21.85 10.14
C LEU A 218 -9.20 21.98 10.44
N HIS A 219 -10.03 21.50 9.51
CA HIS A 219 -11.48 21.51 9.68
C HIS A 219 -11.94 20.63 10.85
N SER A 220 -11.33 19.45 11.04
CA SER A 220 -11.68 18.53 12.14
C SER A 220 -11.40 19.10 13.53
N TYR A 221 -10.40 19.99 13.66
CA TYR A 221 -10.07 20.65 14.92
C TYR A 221 -10.66 22.05 15.06
N GLY A 222 -11.44 22.52 14.08
CA GLY A 222 -12.00 23.87 14.07
C GLY A 222 -10.95 24.97 14.06
N VAL A 223 -9.77 24.70 13.48
CA VAL A 223 -8.68 25.68 13.40
C VAL A 223 -8.89 26.53 12.16
N GLU A 224 -9.28 27.79 12.38
CA GLU A 224 -9.42 28.76 11.30
C GLU A 224 -8.09 29.48 11.06
N LEU A 225 -7.68 29.53 9.79
CA LEU A 225 -6.52 30.31 9.35
C LEU A 225 -6.93 31.76 9.05
N PRO A 226 -6.00 32.73 9.15
CA PRO A 226 -6.28 34.13 8.80
C PRO A 226 -6.81 34.23 7.37
N ARG A 227 -7.99 34.84 7.20
CA ARG A 227 -8.59 35.06 5.88
C ARG A 227 -7.92 36.26 5.21
N GLY A 228 -7.19 36.02 4.13
CA GLY A 228 -6.65 37.08 3.26
C GLY A 228 -7.51 37.28 2.00
N ASP A 229 -6.99 38.04 1.03
CA ASP A 229 -7.64 38.23 -0.28
C ASP A 229 -7.73 36.93 -1.10
N LYS A 230 -6.91 35.93 -0.77
CA LYS A 230 -6.93 34.58 -1.33
C LYS A 230 -7.02 33.56 -0.21
N GLU A 231 -7.66 32.44 -0.49
CA GLU A 231 -7.71 31.31 0.42
C GLU A 231 -6.31 30.73 0.65
N TRP A 232 -6.04 30.23 1.86
CA TRP A 232 -4.70 29.80 2.26
C TRP A 232 -4.13 28.69 1.36
N TRP A 233 -4.97 27.80 0.84
CA TRP A 233 -4.54 26.74 -0.09
C TRP A 233 -4.12 27.29 -1.46
N GLN A 234 -4.74 28.37 -1.94
CA GLN A 234 -4.39 29.02 -3.20
C GLN A 234 -3.05 29.77 -3.12
N VAL A 235 -2.66 30.19 -1.92
CA VAL A 235 -1.33 30.79 -1.66
C VAL A 235 -0.24 29.73 -1.73
N LEU A 236 -0.53 28.50 -1.28
CA LEU A 236 0.41 27.38 -1.29
C LEU A 236 0.56 26.76 -2.67
N SER A 237 -0.52 26.72 -3.46
CA SER A 237 -0.49 26.24 -4.84
C SER A 237 -1.60 26.91 -5.64
N SER A 238 -1.24 27.58 -6.73
CA SER A 238 -2.17 28.27 -7.63
C SER A 238 -3.13 27.34 -8.34
N ASP A 239 -2.76 26.07 -8.48
CA ASP A 239 -3.45 25.12 -9.36
C ASP A 239 -4.59 24.38 -8.62
N VAL A 240 -4.69 24.56 -7.30
CA VAL A 240 -5.65 23.83 -6.47
C VAL A 240 -6.94 24.61 -6.30
N THR A 241 -8.02 24.04 -6.83
CA THR A 241 -9.39 24.52 -6.65
C THR A 241 -10.05 23.80 -5.47
N ARG A 242 -11.14 24.41 -4.97
CA ARG A 242 -11.96 23.79 -3.92
C ARG A 242 -12.54 22.44 -4.38
N ASP A 243 -12.93 22.34 -5.64
CA ASP A 243 -13.49 21.11 -6.21
C ASP A 243 -12.50 19.94 -6.14
N HIS A 244 -11.20 20.19 -6.34
CA HIS A 244 -10.16 19.16 -6.18
C HIS A 244 -10.06 18.67 -4.73
N ILE A 245 -10.15 19.59 -3.77
CA ILE A 245 -10.11 19.27 -2.33
C ILE A 245 -11.35 18.44 -1.95
N ASP A 246 -12.53 18.90 -2.36
CA ASP A 246 -13.81 18.23 -2.06
C ASP A 246 -13.88 16.84 -2.73
N ALA A 247 -13.30 16.66 -3.91
CA ALA A 247 -13.17 15.36 -4.56
C ALA A 247 -12.30 14.39 -3.77
N VAL A 248 -11.10 14.82 -3.33
CA VAL A 248 -10.22 13.98 -2.50
C VAL A 248 -10.87 13.62 -1.17
N ILE A 249 -11.53 14.57 -0.52
CA ILE A 249 -12.24 14.31 0.75
C ILE A 249 -13.38 13.32 0.54
N SER A 250 -14.16 13.48 -0.54
CA SER A 250 -15.25 12.56 -0.87
C SER A 250 -14.73 11.14 -1.08
N ASP A 251 -13.62 10.99 -1.80
CA ASP A 251 -12.98 9.68 -2.02
C ASP A 251 -12.45 9.07 -0.72
N LEU A 252 -11.88 9.89 0.16
CA LEU A 252 -11.38 9.44 1.45
C LEU A 252 -12.53 8.99 2.38
N LEU A 253 -13.65 9.71 2.38
CA LEU A 253 -14.84 9.31 3.13
C LEU A 253 -15.45 8.00 2.59
N GLN A 254 -15.49 7.84 1.26
CA GLN A 254 -15.90 6.58 0.65
C GLN A 254 -14.97 5.42 1.03
N LEU A 255 -13.67 5.68 1.13
CA LEU A 255 -12.70 4.69 1.60
C LEU A 255 -13.00 4.25 3.04
N TYR A 256 -13.34 5.17 3.94
CA TYR A 256 -13.73 4.81 5.32
C TYR A 256 -15.05 4.03 5.38
N ASP A 257 -16.02 4.37 4.52
CA ASP A 257 -17.26 3.59 4.40
C ASP A 257 -16.99 2.18 3.87
N LEU A 258 -16.00 2.02 2.98
CA LEU A 258 -15.57 0.71 2.48
C LEU A 258 -14.87 -0.08 3.57
N GLU A 259 -13.96 0.53 4.33
CA GLU A 259 -13.28 -0.11 5.46
C GLU A 259 -14.29 -0.67 6.48
N ALA A 260 -15.29 0.13 6.85
CA ALA A 260 -16.36 -0.28 7.76
C ALA A 260 -17.18 -1.49 7.25
N LYS A 261 -17.22 -1.71 5.93
CA LYS A 261 -17.91 -2.86 5.29
C LYS A 261 -16.99 -4.06 5.05
N CYS A 262 -15.68 -3.92 5.26
CA CYS A 262 -14.67 -4.95 5.05
C CYS A 262 -14.21 -5.62 6.36
N ILE A 263 -14.43 -4.96 7.50
CA ILE A 263 -14.25 -5.50 8.86
C ILE A 263 -15.49 -6.30 9.26
#